data_AF-A0A251YEJ6-F1
#
_entry.id   AF-A0A251YEJ6-F1
#
_cell.length_a   1.000
_cell.length_b   1.000
_cell.length_c   1.000
_cell.angle_alpha   90.00
_cell.angle_beta   90.00
_cell.angle_gamma   90.00
#
_symmetry.space_group_name_H-M   'P 1'
#
loop_
_entity.id
_entity.type
_entity.pdbx_description
1 polymer ?
#
loop_
_entity_poly.entity_id
_entity_poly.type
_entity_poly.pdbx_seq_one_letter_code
_entity_poly.pdbx_strand_id
1 'polypeptide(L)'
;MTDPRENDPDDRFSSASDAEKPTSEGQALTEAAGAAAAPNAATPDAGTDRPAGSTVARSPSARTAPIARKGGASLARALSAALVAAGVSAILGLLFSVLTLFSANQPGAAVLVTLLDYWTVHTLIAFVLLAALAGVGAYRKVWSAIVGSALAAVVAALLGSLVGAMGQGATLTGDIVGPLLETILGLNLMFVLGVSLASVLLGRRLWLRLSGAAEERPRERVALVRIPSSRLAEGELTHLQRQPVDAELADQQWERYVLALEEHGWATREVPPADANPDSVFVEDAVVVLGGTAVVLTSGADSRRDERPGVERLVGDLGLDVVSIDLPATVDGGDVLEVGSTLYVGSSSRTNAAGIRRLREIAGPLGYAVVAVPVSSTLHLKSQVTALPDGTVIGYEPLVDEARLFPSFLAVPEAAGTAVVALDEHTLLLSAAAPRTADLLRSLGYEVVTVDISEFEKLEGCVTCLSVRIG
;
A
#
# COMPACT_ATOMS: atom_id res chain seq x y z
N MET A 1 -37.55 -51.93 -7.21
CA MET A 1 -37.58 -53.16 -8.03
C MET A 1 -37.56 -52.70 -9.47
N THR A 2 -36.45 -52.98 -10.16
CA THR A 2 -36.18 -52.87 -11.62
C THR A 2 -36.26 -51.51 -12.34
N ASP A 3 -35.08 -50.93 -12.59
CA ASP A 3 -34.64 -50.32 -13.89
C ASP A 3 -34.54 -51.46 -14.96
N PRO A 4 -34.40 -51.29 -16.32
CA PRO A 4 -33.85 -50.14 -17.06
C PRO A 4 -34.24 -49.94 -18.58
N ARG A 5 -33.52 -49.00 -19.24
CA ARG A 5 -33.12 -48.93 -20.68
C ARG A 5 -34.12 -48.36 -21.71
N GLU A 6 -33.79 -47.28 -22.43
CA GLU A 6 -32.83 -47.11 -23.55
C GLU A 6 -33.49 -47.42 -24.90
N ASN A 7 -33.53 -46.45 -25.82
CA ASN A 7 -33.31 -46.64 -27.26
C ASN A 7 -33.42 -45.32 -28.04
N ASP A 8 -32.25 -44.87 -28.50
CA ASP A 8 -32.04 -44.16 -29.75
C ASP A 8 -31.97 -45.18 -30.91
N PRO A 9 -32.37 -44.79 -32.14
CA PRO A 9 -31.62 -45.26 -33.30
C PRO A 9 -31.38 -44.17 -34.36
N ASP A 10 -30.09 -43.86 -34.56
CA ASP A 10 -29.32 -43.90 -35.81
C ASP A 10 -30.00 -43.59 -37.16
N ASP A 11 -29.53 -42.49 -37.77
CA ASP A 11 -28.55 -42.48 -38.88
C ASP A 11 -28.90 -43.16 -40.23
N ARG A 12 -28.85 -42.36 -41.32
CA ARG A 12 -28.19 -42.64 -42.64
C ARG A 12 -28.76 -41.84 -43.83
N PHE A 13 -27.85 -41.17 -44.54
CA PHE A 13 -27.66 -40.96 -46.01
C PHE A 13 -26.91 -39.60 -46.18
N SER A 14 -25.59 -39.49 -46.38
CA SER A 14 -24.74 -39.90 -47.52
C SER A 14 -25.33 -39.47 -48.88
N SER A 15 -24.71 -38.78 -49.84
CA SER A 15 -23.35 -38.24 -50.06
C SER A 15 -23.34 -37.47 -51.40
N ALA A 16 -22.34 -36.60 -51.59
CA ALA A 16 -21.68 -36.21 -52.86
C ALA A 16 -22.38 -35.21 -53.82
N SER A 17 -21.73 -34.09 -54.17
CA SER A 17 -20.71 -34.05 -55.24
C SER A 17 -20.17 -32.62 -55.52
N ASP A 18 -18.85 -32.56 -55.56
CA ASP A 18 -17.87 -31.68 -56.23
C ASP A 18 -18.22 -30.62 -57.30
N ALA A 19 -17.22 -29.73 -57.45
CA ALA A 19 -16.85 -28.83 -58.57
C ALA A 19 -17.55 -27.45 -58.59
N GLU A 20 -16.92 -26.30 -58.84
CA GLU A 20 -15.73 -26.00 -59.66
C GLU A 20 -15.23 -24.56 -59.39
N LYS A 21 -13.93 -24.33 -59.56
CA LYS A 21 -13.27 -23.01 -59.66
C LYS A 21 -13.50 -22.40 -61.06
N PRO A 22 -13.25 -21.09 -61.22
CA PRO A 22 -12.28 -20.73 -62.27
C PRO A 22 -11.28 -19.62 -61.89
N THR A 23 -10.15 -19.68 -62.58
CA THR A 23 -8.98 -18.77 -62.61
C THR A 23 -9.05 -17.82 -63.81
N SER A 24 -8.45 -16.62 -63.70
CA SER A 24 -7.47 -15.99 -64.64
C SER A 24 -7.43 -14.47 -64.42
N GLU A 25 -6.33 -13.89 -63.96
CA GLU A 25 -5.29 -13.15 -64.74
C GLU A 25 -5.63 -11.69 -65.09
N GLY A 26 -4.69 -10.76 -64.86
CA GLY A 26 -4.79 -9.40 -65.40
C GLY A 26 -3.89 -8.30 -64.79
N GLN A 27 -2.58 -8.38 -65.06
CA GLN A 27 -1.67 -7.26 -65.39
C GLN A 27 -1.21 -6.21 -64.35
N ALA A 28 0.10 -6.01 -64.39
CA ALA A 28 0.90 -4.94 -63.80
C ALA A 28 0.95 -3.67 -64.70
N LEU A 29 1.14 -2.51 -64.07
CA LEU A 29 1.72 -1.27 -64.64
C LEU A 29 2.55 -0.60 -63.51
N THR A 30 3.88 -0.76 -63.50
CA THR A 30 4.94 0.20 -63.94
C THR A 30 5.00 1.59 -63.27
N GLU A 31 6.15 1.80 -62.60
CA GLU A 31 7.06 2.96 -62.64
C GLU A 31 6.52 4.41 -62.57
N ALA A 32 7.01 5.20 -61.60
CA ALA A 32 8.15 6.14 -61.81
C ALA A 32 8.18 7.34 -60.84
N ALA A 33 9.31 7.45 -60.13
CA ALA A 33 10.21 8.61 -60.02
C ALA A 33 9.80 9.98 -59.40
N GLY A 34 10.75 10.51 -58.61
CA GLY A 34 10.99 11.96 -58.38
C GLY A 34 10.97 12.35 -56.89
N ALA A 35 12.03 12.25 -56.07
CA ALA A 35 13.33 12.93 -56.09
C ALA A 35 13.30 14.46 -55.86
N ALA A 36 14.01 14.88 -54.80
CA ALA A 36 14.64 16.19 -54.56
C ALA A 36 13.68 17.37 -54.22
N ALA A 37 14.02 18.38 -53.41
CA ALA A 37 15.23 18.76 -52.69
C ALA A 37 14.84 19.85 -51.66
N ALA A 38 15.45 19.83 -50.47
CA ALA A 38 15.76 21.07 -49.75
C ALA A 38 17.03 21.68 -50.36
N PRO A 39 17.22 23.01 -50.29
CA PRO A 39 18.45 23.45 -49.60
C PRO A 39 18.38 24.81 -48.86
N ASN A 40 19.26 24.88 -47.86
CA ASN A 40 20.08 26.02 -47.37
C ASN A 40 19.40 27.29 -46.86
N ALA A 41 19.55 27.66 -45.58
CA ALA A 41 20.76 28.14 -44.88
C ALA A 41 21.26 29.53 -45.36
N ALA A 42 21.04 30.55 -44.52
CA ALA A 42 21.95 31.70 -44.31
C ALA A 42 21.46 32.59 -43.16
N THR A 43 22.25 32.67 -42.09
CA THR A 43 22.41 33.83 -41.18
C THR A 43 23.43 34.81 -41.81
N PRO A 44 23.83 35.95 -41.20
CA PRO A 44 23.30 36.77 -40.09
C PRO A 44 23.21 38.29 -40.45
N ASP A 45 22.59 39.14 -39.63
CA ASP A 45 23.23 40.41 -39.20
C ASP A 45 22.52 41.06 -38.00
N ALA A 46 23.31 41.82 -37.25
CA ALA A 46 23.07 42.48 -35.98
C ALA A 46 22.28 43.80 -36.08
N GLY A 47 21.73 44.25 -34.94
CA GLY A 47 21.35 45.66 -34.78
C GLY A 47 20.22 45.91 -33.78
N THR A 48 20.61 46.12 -32.52
CA THR A 48 20.04 47.05 -31.53
C THR A 48 18.59 47.54 -31.70
N ASP A 49 17.72 47.20 -30.75
CA ASP A 49 17.06 48.21 -29.89
C ASP A 49 16.27 47.56 -28.75
N ARG A 50 16.44 48.09 -27.53
CA ARG A 50 15.54 47.89 -26.38
C ARG A 50 14.73 49.17 -26.23
N PRO A 51 13.47 49.08 -25.77
CA PRO A 51 13.29 49.36 -24.34
C PRO A 51 12.24 48.50 -23.61
N ALA A 52 12.54 48.35 -22.31
CA ALA A 52 11.65 48.33 -21.14
C ALA A 52 10.46 47.34 -21.04
N GLY A 53 10.57 46.46 -20.03
CA GLY A 53 9.53 46.36 -19.01
C GLY A 53 8.74 45.06 -18.91
N SER A 54 9.27 44.03 -18.24
CA SER A 54 8.55 43.41 -17.13
C SER A 54 9.51 42.58 -16.27
N THR A 55 9.52 42.90 -14.99
CA THR A 55 10.28 42.28 -13.92
C THR A 55 9.66 40.92 -13.57
N VAL A 56 10.22 39.83 -14.08
CA VAL A 56 9.96 38.49 -13.54
C VAL A 56 10.99 38.21 -12.46
N ALA A 57 10.52 38.24 -11.21
CA ALA A 57 11.28 37.84 -10.04
C ALA A 57 11.73 36.38 -10.19
N ARG A 58 13.05 36.16 -10.23
CA ARG A 58 13.64 34.82 -10.10
C ARG A 58 13.39 34.32 -8.68
N SER A 59 12.59 33.28 -8.54
CA SER A 59 12.47 32.51 -7.30
C SER A 59 13.84 31.86 -6.97
N PRO A 60 14.30 31.90 -5.70
CA PRO A 60 15.60 31.36 -5.34
C PRO A 60 15.59 29.83 -5.40
N SER A 61 16.65 29.26 -5.98
CA SER A 61 16.88 27.82 -6.06
C SER A 61 16.67 27.15 -4.70
N ALA A 62 15.69 26.25 -4.63
CA ALA A 62 15.50 25.39 -3.48
C ALA A 62 16.78 24.57 -3.27
N ARG A 63 17.49 24.86 -2.18
CA ARG A 63 18.58 24.01 -1.69
C ARG A 63 17.98 22.64 -1.42
N THR A 64 18.47 21.63 -2.11
CA THR A 64 18.29 20.22 -1.78
C THR A 64 18.71 19.99 -0.34
N ALA A 65 17.73 19.93 0.56
CA ALA A 65 17.93 19.40 1.90
C ALA A 65 18.24 17.89 1.77
N PRO A 66 19.18 17.34 2.55
CA PRO A 66 19.46 15.92 2.52
C PRO A 66 18.22 15.19 3.07
N ILE A 67 17.54 14.46 2.19
CA ILE A 67 16.42 13.59 2.56
C ILE A 67 17.00 12.49 3.44
N ALA A 68 16.72 12.57 4.73
CA ALA A 68 17.10 11.58 5.71
C ALA A 68 16.50 10.22 5.29
N ARG A 69 17.37 9.22 5.11
CA ARG A 69 17.00 7.82 4.91
C ARG A 69 15.99 7.40 6.00
N LYS A 70 14.71 7.22 5.65
CA LYS A 70 13.75 6.50 6.49
C LYS A 70 13.93 5.00 6.21
N GLY A 71 14.94 4.42 6.85
CA GLY A 71 15.18 2.99 6.86
C GLY A 71 15.50 2.57 8.30
N GLY A 72 14.54 1.90 8.95
CA GLY A 72 14.59 1.48 10.34
C GLY A 72 14.46 2.65 11.34
N ALA A 73 13.73 2.48 12.43
CA ALA A 73 14.02 3.28 13.61
C ALA A 73 15.51 3.09 13.87
N SER A 74 16.34 4.14 13.73
CA SER A 74 17.77 4.00 13.96
C SER A 74 17.94 3.35 15.33
N LEU A 75 18.79 2.33 15.44
CA LEU A 75 18.99 1.60 16.70
C LEU A 75 19.20 2.59 17.87
N ALA A 76 19.86 3.72 17.59
CA ALA A 76 20.01 4.86 18.49
C ALA A 76 18.68 5.49 18.96
N ARG A 77 17.69 5.70 18.09
CA ARG A 77 16.36 6.22 18.43
C ARG A 77 15.54 5.22 19.25
N ALA A 78 15.62 3.94 18.90
CA ALA A 78 14.95 2.89 19.68
C ALA A 78 15.56 2.76 21.09
N LEU A 79 16.89 2.80 21.17
CA LEU A 79 17.62 2.77 22.43
C LEU A 79 17.34 4.01 23.29
N SER A 80 17.34 5.21 22.69
CA SER A 80 17.03 6.45 23.42
C SER A 80 15.58 6.45 23.93
N ALA A 81 14.63 6.00 23.12
CA ALA A 81 13.23 5.85 23.52
C ALA A 81 13.07 4.87 24.70
N ALA A 82 13.80 3.74 24.67
CA ALA A 82 13.79 2.75 25.75
C ALA A 82 14.34 3.33 27.06
N LEU A 83 15.48 4.02 27.00
CA LEU A 83 16.11 4.64 28.17
C LEU A 83 15.23 5.74 28.77
N VAL A 84 14.66 6.62 27.94
CA VAL A 84 13.78 7.70 28.44
C VAL A 84 12.51 7.14 29.07
N ALA A 85 11.86 6.18 28.42
CA ALA A 85 10.65 5.55 28.94
C ALA A 85 10.91 4.82 30.27
N ALA A 86 12.00 4.06 30.36
CA ALA A 86 12.39 3.36 31.57
C ALA A 86 12.74 4.32 32.71
N GLY A 87 13.50 5.39 32.42
CA GLY A 87 13.91 6.39 33.40
C GLY A 87 12.71 7.10 34.02
N VAL A 88 11.77 7.57 33.19
CA VAL A 88 10.54 8.22 33.68
C VAL A 88 9.71 7.25 34.52
N SER A 89 9.58 6.00 34.09
CA SER A 89 8.80 4.99 34.81
C SER A 89 9.39 4.66 36.17
N ALA A 90 10.71 4.47 36.24
CA ALA A 90 11.42 4.16 37.49
C ALA A 90 11.36 5.34 38.48
N ILE A 91 11.59 6.57 38.01
CA ILE A 91 11.53 7.77 38.85
C ILE A 91 10.12 8.00 39.38
N LEU A 92 9.09 7.86 38.55
CA LEU A 92 7.71 8.01 39.01
C LEU A 92 7.30 6.91 40.00
N GLY A 93 7.78 5.68 39.80
CA GLY A 93 7.59 4.60 40.77
C GLY A 93 8.26 4.89 42.11
N LEU A 94 9.49 5.41 42.11
CA LEU A 94 10.18 5.87 43.32
C LEU A 94 9.40 6.97 44.03
N LEU A 95 9.02 8.03 43.30
CA LEU A 95 8.27 9.15 43.85
C LEU A 95 6.93 8.71 44.43
N PHE A 96 6.21 7.84 43.74
CA PHE A 96 4.96 7.25 44.24
C PHE A 96 5.20 6.51 45.56
N SER A 97 6.19 5.62 45.61
CA SER A 97 6.52 4.83 46.80
C SER A 97 6.90 5.69 48.00
N VAL A 98 7.81 6.64 47.78
CA VAL A 98 8.27 7.58 48.80
C VAL A 98 7.12 8.44 49.27
N LEU A 99 6.31 9.01 48.38
CA LEU A 99 5.19 9.87 48.77
C LEU A 99 4.14 9.11 49.58
N THR A 100 3.77 7.90 49.16
CA THR A 100 2.77 7.08 49.88
C THR A 100 3.22 6.78 51.30
N LEU A 101 4.48 6.36 51.50
CA LEU A 101 4.99 6.01 52.83
C LEU A 101 5.41 7.22 53.67
N PHE A 102 5.85 8.31 53.04
CA PHE A 102 6.13 9.58 53.72
C PHE A 102 4.85 10.22 54.27
N SER A 103 3.76 10.20 53.49
CA SER A 103 2.46 10.68 53.96
C SER A 103 1.88 9.82 55.08
N ALA A 104 2.23 8.53 55.13
CA ALA A 104 1.81 7.61 56.19
C ALA A 104 2.64 7.75 57.49
N ASN A 105 3.90 8.20 57.42
CA ASN A 105 4.83 8.21 58.56
C ASN A 105 5.32 9.63 58.89
N GLN A 106 4.56 10.36 59.73
CA GLN A 106 4.85 11.71 60.26
C GLN A 106 5.96 12.48 59.49
N PRO A 107 5.59 13.34 58.52
CA PRO A 107 6.52 13.86 57.54
C PRO A 107 7.68 14.64 58.18
N GLY A 108 8.91 14.21 57.90
CA GLY A 108 10.14 14.83 58.39
C GLY A 108 11.35 14.51 57.50
N ALA A 109 12.33 15.40 57.46
CA ALA A 109 13.49 15.28 56.56
C ALA A 109 14.26 13.96 56.74
N ALA A 110 14.40 13.47 57.98
CA ALA A 110 15.08 12.20 58.25
C ALA A 110 14.33 10.99 57.67
N VAL A 111 12.99 10.99 57.70
CA VAL A 111 12.15 9.92 57.11
C VAL A 111 12.29 9.94 55.60
N LEU A 112 12.29 11.12 54.97
CA LEU A 112 12.45 11.27 53.53
C LEU A 112 13.78 10.69 53.03
N VAL A 113 14.89 11.02 53.70
CA VAL A 113 16.22 10.48 53.35
C VAL A 113 16.24 8.95 53.47
N THR A 114 15.68 8.42 54.56
CA THR A 114 15.62 6.96 54.79
C THR A 114 14.84 6.23 53.70
N LEU A 115 13.69 6.77 53.29
CA LEU A 115 12.86 6.18 52.23
C LEU A 115 13.54 6.25 50.86
N LEU A 116 14.20 7.37 50.55
CA LEU A 116 14.98 7.51 49.31
C LEU A 116 16.15 6.52 49.28
N ASP A 117 16.91 6.40 50.36
CA ASP A 117 18.02 5.46 50.46
C ASP A 117 17.55 4.01 50.27
N TYR A 118 16.42 3.64 50.87
CA TYR A 118 15.87 2.30 50.78
C TYR A 118 15.55 1.87 49.34
N TRP A 119 14.87 2.70 48.53
CA TRP A 119 14.49 2.33 47.15
C TRP A 119 15.47 2.77 46.07
N THR A 120 16.59 3.40 46.41
CA THR A 120 17.56 3.85 45.40
C THR A 120 18.06 2.70 44.54
N VAL A 121 18.45 1.58 45.18
CA VAL A 121 18.92 0.39 44.46
C VAL A 121 17.79 -0.27 43.66
N HIS A 122 16.59 -0.38 44.24
CA HIS A 122 15.40 -0.93 43.55
C HIS A 122 15.09 -0.16 42.28
N THR A 123 15.17 1.17 42.34
CA THR A 123 14.89 2.07 41.22
C THR A 123 15.91 1.90 40.09
N LEU A 124 17.20 1.77 40.42
CA LEU A 124 18.25 1.52 39.43
C LEU A 124 18.07 0.18 38.72
N ILE A 125 17.71 -0.88 39.46
CA ILE A 125 17.46 -2.20 38.88
C ILE A 125 16.20 -2.15 37.99
N ALA A 126 15.12 -1.52 38.47
CA ALA A 126 13.90 -1.35 37.69
C ALA A 126 14.16 -0.58 36.38
N PHE A 127 14.97 0.48 36.42
CA PHE A 127 15.39 1.22 35.24
C PHE A 127 16.04 0.30 34.20
N VAL A 128 17.02 -0.52 34.59
CA VAL A 128 17.72 -1.44 33.68
C VAL A 128 16.77 -2.48 33.09
N LEU A 129 15.93 -3.10 33.92
CA LEU A 129 14.99 -4.13 33.47
C LEU A 129 13.93 -3.56 32.53
N LEU A 130 13.38 -2.39 32.83
CA LEU A 130 12.40 -1.72 31.98
C LEU A 130 13.03 -1.22 30.67
N ALA A 131 14.30 -0.78 30.69
CA ALA A 131 15.01 -0.39 29.48
C ALA A 131 15.27 -1.60 28.58
N ALA A 132 15.65 -2.76 29.15
CA ALA A 132 15.78 -4.01 28.40
C ALA A 132 14.43 -4.46 27.80
N LEU A 133 13.35 -4.44 28.61
CA LEU A 133 12.00 -4.77 28.19
C LEU A 133 11.52 -3.89 27.02
N ALA A 134 11.75 -2.58 27.11
CA ALA A 134 11.45 -1.63 26.05
C ALA A 134 12.34 -1.82 24.82
N GLY A 135 13.63 -2.16 25.02
CA GLY A 135 14.61 -2.41 23.96
C GLY A 135 14.26 -3.61 23.09
N VAL A 136 13.71 -4.68 23.68
CA VAL A 136 13.20 -5.86 22.94
C VAL A 136 11.79 -5.65 22.37
N GLY A 137 11.21 -4.46 22.53
CA GLY A 137 9.93 -4.09 21.93
C GLY A 137 8.70 -4.62 22.66
N ALA A 138 8.81 -5.05 23.92
CA ALA A 138 7.66 -5.55 24.68
C ALA A 138 6.58 -4.48 24.96
N TYR A 139 6.88 -3.20 24.76
CA TYR A 139 5.90 -2.12 24.84
C TYR A 139 4.99 -1.97 23.61
N ARG A 140 5.25 -2.72 22.52
CA ARG A 140 4.38 -2.72 21.33
C ARG A 140 2.95 -3.15 21.69
N LYS A 141 2.81 -4.31 22.35
CA LYS A 141 1.50 -4.83 22.79
C LYS A 141 1.23 -4.40 24.24
N VAL A 142 0.00 -3.99 24.53
CA VAL A 142 -0.40 -3.56 25.88
C VAL A 142 -0.24 -4.69 26.91
N TRP A 143 -0.64 -5.91 26.56
CA TRP A 143 -0.52 -7.06 27.46
C TRP A 143 0.92 -7.42 27.83
N SER A 144 1.85 -7.39 26.87
CA SER A 144 3.26 -7.64 27.15
C SER A 144 3.89 -6.51 27.97
N ALA A 145 3.43 -5.27 27.80
CA ALA A 145 3.83 -4.16 28.67
C ALA A 145 3.33 -4.38 30.11
N ILE A 146 2.07 -4.77 30.29
CA ILE A 146 1.50 -5.03 31.64
C ILE A 146 2.27 -6.13 32.35
N VAL A 147 2.38 -7.31 31.74
CA VAL A 147 3.03 -8.47 32.36
C VAL A 147 4.53 -8.23 32.56
N GLY A 148 5.20 -7.70 31.53
CA GLY A 148 6.63 -7.45 31.57
C GLY A 148 7.01 -6.41 32.62
N SER A 149 6.26 -5.32 32.73
CA SER A 149 6.55 -4.27 33.70
C SER A 149 6.27 -4.70 35.14
N ALA A 150 5.21 -5.49 35.36
CA ALA A 150 4.94 -6.09 36.67
C ALA A 150 6.06 -7.04 37.11
N LEU A 151 6.50 -7.93 36.22
CA LEU A 151 7.59 -8.86 36.51
C LEU A 151 8.91 -8.11 36.78
N ALA A 152 9.24 -7.11 35.94
CA ALA A 152 10.43 -6.28 36.12
C ALA A 152 10.42 -5.56 37.47
N ALA A 153 9.26 -5.03 37.89
CA ALA A 153 9.13 -4.34 39.18
C ALA A 153 9.29 -5.29 40.37
N VAL A 154 8.71 -6.50 40.31
CA VAL A 154 8.89 -7.54 41.35
C VAL A 154 10.34 -7.98 41.47
N VAL A 155 11.01 -8.24 40.34
CA VAL A 155 12.42 -8.64 40.33
C VAL A 155 13.30 -7.51 40.87
N ALA A 156 13.05 -6.26 40.47
CA ALA A 156 13.75 -5.10 41.00
C ALA A 156 13.56 -4.94 42.52
N ALA A 157 12.35 -5.21 43.02
CA ALA A 157 12.06 -5.15 44.44
C ALA A 157 12.84 -6.20 45.25
N LEU A 158 12.84 -7.45 44.78
CA LEU A 158 13.56 -8.55 45.43
C LEU A 158 15.07 -8.33 45.44
N LEU A 159 15.64 -7.97 44.28
CA LEU A 159 17.08 -7.76 44.15
C LEU A 159 17.53 -6.53 44.94
N GLY A 160 16.74 -5.44 44.94
CA GLY A 160 17.03 -4.25 45.73
C GLY A 160 17.03 -4.55 47.23
N SER A 161 16.02 -5.28 47.72
CA SER A 161 15.95 -5.69 49.13
C SER A 161 17.06 -6.65 49.52
N LEU A 162 17.47 -7.56 48.61
CA LEU A 162 18.62 -8.44 48.84
C LEU A 162 19.92 -7.65 48.98
N VAL A 163 20.18 -6.70 48.08
CA VAL A 163 21.38 -5.83 48.14
C VAL A 163 21.38 -5.02 49.43
N GLY A 164 20.23 -4.46 49.83
CA GLY A 164 20.08 -3.74 51.09
C GLY A 164 20.38 -4.62 52.31
N ALA A 165 19.84 -5.84 52.36
CA ALA A 165 20.07 -6.79 53.44
C ALA A 165 21.55 -7.21 53.54
N MET A 166 22.20 -7.48 52.41
CA MET A 166 23.63 -7.78 52.37
C MET A 166 24.49 -6.60 52.85
N GLY A 167 24.10 -5.36 52.53
CA GLY A 167 24.74 -4.15 53.03
C GLY A 167 24.67 -4.01 54.56
N GLN A 168 23.70 -4.66 55.20
CA GLN A 168 23.53 -4.73 56.66
C GLN A 168 24.17 -5.98 57.29
N GLY A 169 24.88 -6.79 56.51
CA GLY A 169 25.60 -7.97 56.99
C GLY A 169 24.81 -9.29 56.90
N ALA A 170 23.68 -9.33 56.19
CA ALA A 170 22.98 -10.58 55.93
C ALA A 170 23.81 -11.54 55.06
N THR A 171 23.75 -12.83 55.36
CA THR A 171 24.44 -13.88 54.59
C THR A 171 23.48 -14.54 53.59
N LEU A 172 23.99 -14.95 52.43
CA LEU A 172 23.24 -15.65 51.37
C LEU A 172 23.00 -17.12 51.76
N THR A 173 22.11 -17.34 52.73
CA THR A 173 21.63 -18.65 53.16
C THR A 173 20.16 -18.82 52.77
N GLY A 174 19.65 -20.06 52.76
CA GLY A 174 18.25 -20.34 52.38
C GLY A 174 17.21 -19.59 53.24
N ASP A 175 17.59 -19.22 54.46
CA ASP A 175 16.73 -18.55 55.44
C ASP A 175 16.35 -17.11 55.03
N ILE A 176 17.08 -16.49 54.10
CA ILE A 176 16.79 -15.12 53.64
C ILE A 176 15.60 -15.06 52.65
N VAL A 177 15.24 -16.19 52.03
CA VAL A 177 14.24 -16.23 50.96
C VAL A 177 12.84 -15.86 51.46
N GLY A 178 12.43 -16.41 52.60
CA GLY A 178 11.12 -16.11 53.21
C GLY A 178 10.93 -14.61 53.49
N PRO A 179 11.81 -13.99 54.29
CA PRO A 179 11.74 -12.56 54.57
C PRO A 179 11.78 -11.68 53.32
N LEU A 180 12.57 -12.04 52.30
CA LEU A 180 12.60 -11.29 51.03
C LEU A 180 11.26 -11.33 50.30
N LEU A 181 10.58 -12.49 50.25
CA LEU A 181 9.26 -12.60 49.63
C LEU A 181 8.21 -11.80 50.38
N GLU A 182 8.28 -11.75 51.71
CA GLU A 182 7.38 -10.93 52.54
C GLU A 182 7.50 -9.43 52.21
N THR A 183 8.71 -8.95 51.84
CA THR A 183 8.89 -7.55 51.45
C THR A 183 8.05 -7.16 50.24
N ILE A 184 7.72 -8.08 49.32
CA ILE A 184 6.89 -7.79 48.13
C ILE A 184 5.49 -7.35 48.55
N LEU A 185 4.87 -8.07 49.48
CA LEU A 185 3.51 -7.77 49.95
C LEU A 185 3.49 -6.67 51.02
N GLY A 186 4.63 -6.43 51.66
CA GLY A 186 4.83 -5.35 52.62
C GLY A 186 5.38 -4.07 51.97
N LEU A 187 6.59 -3.70 52.39
CA LEU A 187 7.19 -2.40 52.08
C LEU A 187 7.34 -2.15 50.56
N ASN A 188 7.61 -3.18 49.76
CA ASN A 188 7.83 -3.03 48.33
C ASN A 188 6.53 -3.07 47.50
N LEU A 189 5.36 -3.30 48.09
CA LEU A 189 4.11 -3.39 47.32
C LEU A 189 3.83 -2.09 46.57
N MET A 190 4.03 -0.93 47.24
CA MET A 190 3.83 0.38 46.63
C MET A 190 4.83 0.63 45.49
N PHE A 191 6.05 0.14 45.62
CA PHE A 191 7.05 0.22 44.57
C PHE A 191 6.68 -0.62 43.35
N VAL A 192 6.26 -1.86 43.57
CA VAL A 192 5.81 -2.74 42.49
C VAL A 192 4.64 -2.11 41.74
N LEU A 193 3.61 -1.63 42.45
CA LEU A 193 2.44 -0.99 41.84
C LEU A 193 2.81 0.31 41.13
N GLY A 194 3.59 1.18 41.78
CA GLY A 194 3.99 2.48 41.23
C GLY A 194 4.79 2.35 39.94
N VAL A 195 5.83 1.50 39.94
CA VAL A 195 6.67 1.26 38.75
C VAL A 195 5.85 0.61 37.64
N SER A 196 5.03 -0.40 37.96
CA SER A 196 4.19 -1.09 36.96
C SER A 196 3.20 -0.13 36.30
N LEU A 197 2.49 0.66 37.11
CA LEU A 197 1.48 1.60 36.62
C LEU A 197 2.13 2.74 35.82
N ALA A 198 3.21 3.33 36.32
CA ALA A 198 3.95 4.38 35.62
C ALA A 198 4.50 3.88 34.27
N SER A 199 5.02 2.66 34.25
CA SER A 199 5.50 2.02 33.03
C SER A 199 4.40 1.78 32.00
N VAL A 200 3.27 1.20 32.42
CA VAL A 200 2.16 0.89 31.50
C VAL A 200 1.47 2.16 30.99
N LEU A 201 1.21 3.13 31.87
CA LEU A 201 0.45 4.34 31.50
C LEU A 201 1.30 5.38 30.79
N LEU A 202 2.54 5.62 31.24
CA LEU A 202 3.37 6.70 30.73
C LEU A 202 4.61 6.20 29.99
N GLY A 203 5.31 5.18 30.54
CA GLY A 203 6.48 4.57 29.91
C GLY A 203 6.19 4.05 28.51
N ARG A 204 5.11 3.26 28.35
CA ARG A 204 4.67 2.76 27.03
C ARG A 204 4.35 3.91 26.07
N ARG A 205 3.60 4.93 26.52
CA ARG A 205 3.23 6.07 25.68
C ARG A 205 4.45 6.86 25.20
N LEU A 206 5.41 7.12 26.10
CA LEU A 206 6.67 7.78 25.77
C LEU A 206 7.48 6.95 24.78
N TRP A 207 7.61 5.64 25.02
CA TRP A 207 8.36 4.76 24.14
C TRP A 207 7.77 4.73 22.74
N LEU A 208 6.45 4.57 22.58
CA LEU A 208 5.77 4.56 21.27
C LEU A 208 6.00 5.87 20.51
N ARG A 209 5.87 7.01 21.19
CA ARG A 209 6.09 8.34 20.59
C ARG A 209 7.53 8.55 20.16
N LEU A 210 8.50 8.18 21.00
CA LEU A 210 9.92 8.46 20.77
C LEU A 210 10.56 7.47 19.79
N SER A 211 10.12 6.21 19.81
CA SER A 211 10.60 5.19 18.88
C SER A 211 10.04 5.35 17.47
N GLY A 212 8.93 6.09 17.32
CA GLY A 212 8.16 6.13 16.09
C GLY A 212 7.34 4.85 15.87
N ALA A 213 7.25 3.97 16.87
CA ALA A 213 6.41 2.78 16.86
C ALA A 213 4.95 3.07 17.26
N ALA A 214 4.56 4.36 17.33
CA ALA A 214 3.18 4.77 17.50
C ALA A 214 2.37 4.11 16.38
N GLU A 215 1.60 3.10 16.79
CA GLU A 215 0.62 2.32 16.05
C GLU A 215 0.41 2.85 14.62
N GLU A 216 0.88 2.08 13.64
CA GLU A 216 0.08 1.87 12.43
C GLU A 216 -1.31 1.49 12.96
N ARG A 217 -2.20 2.48 13.10
CA ARG A 217 -3.62 2.20 13.04
C ARG A 217 -3.76 1.38 11.76
N PRO A 218 -4.48 0.24 11.76
CA PRO A 218 -4.83 -0.37 10.50
C PRO A 218 -5.38 0.77 9.65
N ARG A 219 -4.66 1.11 8.57
CA ARG A 219 -5.13 2.15 7.68
C ARG A 219 -6.51 1.64 7.27
N GLU A 220 -7.51 2.48 7.46
CA GLU A 220 -8.80 2.22 6.86
C GLU A 220 -8.51 1.90 5.39
N ARG A 221 -8.85 0.70 4.93
CA ARG A 221 -8.63 0.30 3.54
C ARG A 221 -9.57 1.18 2.71
N VAL A 222 -9.01 2.08 1.93
CA VAL A 222 -9.76 3.05 1.15
C VAL A 222 -9.72 2.62 -0.31
N ALA A 223 -10.89 2.62 -0.96
CA ALA A 223 -10.99 2.46 -2.40
C ALA A 223 -11.50 3.77 -3.01
N LEU A 224 -10.66 4.43 -3.82
CA LEU A 224 -11.12 5.56 -4.62
C LEU A 224 -11.95 5.03 -5.78
N VAL A 225 -13.13 5.57 -5.97
CA VAL A 225 -14.05 5.24 -7.07
C VAL A 225 -14.56 6.53 -7.70
N ARG A 226 -15.06 6.49 -8.92
CA ARG A 226 -15.76 7.62 -9.53
C ARG A 226 -17.01 7.11 -10.23
N ILE A 227 -18.13 7.81 -10.06
CA ILE A 227 -19.38 7.48 -10.74
C ILE A 227 -19.22 7.54 -12.28
N PRO A 228 -19.89 6.66 -13.04
CA PRO A 228 -19.88 6.73 -14.51
C PRO A 228 -20.37 8.08 -15.03
N SER A 229 -19.74 8.55 -16.11
CA SER A 229 -20.19 9.77 -16.79
C SER A 229 -21.49 9.49 -17.55
N SER A 230 -22.40 10.47 -17.60
CA SER A 230 -23.55 10.44 -18.52
C SER A 230 -23.15 10.28 -20.00
N ARG A 231 -21.88 10.53 -20.33
CA ARG A 231 -21.29 10.37 -21.67
C ARG A 231 -20.46 9.10 -21.83
N LEU A 232 -20.60 8.11 -20.94
CA LEU A 232 -19.84 6.85 -20.96
C LEU A 232 -19.79 6.18 -22.35
N ALA A 233 -20.91 6.21 -23.09
CA ALA A 233 -21.00 5.66 -24.44
C ALA A 233 -20.04 6.31 -25.47
N GLU A 234 -19.46 7.48 -25.16
CA GLU A 234 -18.47 8.20 -25.96
C GLU A 234 -17.02 7.86 -25.58
N GLY A 235 -16.78 6.95 -24.62
CA GLY A 235 -15.45 6.56 -24.14
C GLY A 235 -14.50 6.10 -25.25
N GLU A 236 -13.19 6.32 -25.05
CA GLU A 236 -12.17 5.96 -26.04
C GLU A 236 -12.07 4.45 -26.25
N LEU A 237 -11.79 4.04 -27.48
CA LEU A 237 -11.57 2.66 -27.88
C LEU A 237 -10.35 2.58 -28.78
N THR A 238 -9.56 1.52 -28.66
CA THR A 238 -8.32 1.37 -29.43
C THR A 238 -8.26 0.04 -30.18
N HIS A 239 -8.63 -1.06 -29.54
CA HIS A 239 -8.53 -2.43 -30.04
C HIS A 239 -9.90 -3.07 -30.29
N LEU A 240 -10.98 -2.55 -29.70
CA LEU A 240 -12.34 -3.08 -29.86
C LEU A 240 -13.19 -2.27 -30.85
N GLN A 241 -14.15 -2.95 -31.48
CA GLN A 241 -15.21 -2.29 -32.22
C GLN A 241 -16.27 -1.75 -31.25
N ARG A 242 -16.73 -0.51 -31.47
CA ARG A 242 -17.73 0.13 -30.63
C ARG A 242 -19.04 -0.66 -30.64
N GLN A 243 -19.54 -0.92 -29.43
CA GLN A 243 -20.85 -1.52 -29.20
C GLN A 243 -21.75 -0.52 -28.46
N PRO A 244 -23.09 -0.63 -28.57
CA PRO A 244 -24.00 0.18 -27.76
C PRO A 244 -23.80 -0.08 -26.27
N VAL A 245 -23.62 1.00 -25.51
CA VAL A 245 -23.52 1.00 -24.04
C VAL A 245 -24.88 1.35 -23.46
N ASP A 246 -25.37 0.53 -22.55
CA ASP A 246 -26.57 0.79 -21.75
C ASP A 246 -26.16 1.51 -20.46
N ALA A 247 -26.47 2.80 -20.37
CA ALA A 247 -26.06 3.63 -19.23
C ALA A 247 -26.74 3.22 -17.93
N GLU A 248 -28.01 2.79 -17.97
CA GLU A 248 -28.73 2.38 -16.77
C GLU A 248 -28.16 1.06 -16.22
N LEU A 249 -27.81 0.13 -17.11
CA LEU A 249 -27.12 -1.09 -16.72
C LEU A 249 -25.71 -0.80 -16.20
N ALA A 250 -24.97 0.11 -16.82
CA ALA A 250 -23.63 0.48 -16.38
C ALA A 250 -23.64 1.06 -14.95
N ASP A 251 -24.61 1.92 -14.62
CA ASP A 251 -24.79 2.46 -13.27
C ASP A 251 -25.07 1.35 -12.25
N GLN A 252 -25.97 0.41 -12.57
CA GLN A 252 -26.28 -0.74 -11.71
C GLN A 252 -25.06 -1.65 -11.49
N GLN A 253 -24.28 -1.90 -12.55
CA GLN A 253 -23.05 -2.69 -12.48
C GLN A 253 -21.98 -2.00 -11.62
N TRP A 254 -21.83 -0.68 -11.77
CA TRP A 254 -20.91 0.11 -10.95
C TRP A 254 -21.32 0.11 -9.47
N GLU A 255 -22.59 0.33 -9.17
CA GLU A 255 -23.10 0.26 -7.79
C GLU A 255 -22.83 -1.13 -7.17
N ARG A 256 -23.02 -2.20 -7.94
CA ARG A 256 -22.70 -3.56 -7.48
C ARG A 256 -21.21 -3.75 -7.21
N TYR A 257 -20.35 -3.19 -8.05
CA TYR A 257 -18.89 -3.21 -7.85
C TYR A 257 -18.48 -2.46 -6.58
N VAL A 258 -19.03 -1.26 -6.35
CA VAL A 258 -18.79 -0.45 -5.15
C VAL A 258 -19.26 -1.20 -3.90
N LEU A 259 -20.47 -1.76 -3.92
CA LEU A 259 -20.99 -2.58 -2.82
C LEU A 259 -20.10 -3.79 -2.53
N ALA A 260 -19.59 -4.47 -3.56
CA ALA A 260 -18.69 -5.60 -3.36
C ALA A 260 -17.39 -5.19 -2.63
N LEU A 261 -16.86 -3.99 -2.88
CA LEU A 261 -15.72 -3.46 -2.13
C LEU A 261 -16.10 -3.19 -0.66
N GLU A 262 -17.25 -2.55 -0.42
CA GLU A 262 -17.74 -2.20 0.92
C GLU A 262 -18.05 -3.43 1.78
N GLU A 263 -18.69 -4.45 1.21
CA GLU A 263 -18.98 -5.74 1.86
C GLU A 263 -17.69 -6.45 2.32
N HIS A 264 -16.57 -6.17 1.67
CA HIS A 264 -15.24 -6.71 2.02
C HIS A 264 -14.37 -5.69 2.79
N GLY A 265 -15.00 -4.70 3.43
CA GLY A 265 -14.36 -3.81 4.40
C GLY A 265 -13.46 -2.75 3.77
N TRP A 266 -13.72 -2.34 2.53
CA TRP A 266 -13.14 -1.16 1.92
C TRP A 266 -14.06 0.05 2.13
N ALA A 267 -13.52 1.14 2.66
CA ALA A 267 -14.21 2.43 2.70
C ALA A 267 -14.07 3.11 1.33
N THR A 268 -15.17 3.18 0.60
CA THR A 268 -15.20 3.81 -0.73
C THR A 268 -15.15 5.33 -0.57
N ARG A 269 -14.35 5.99 -1.41
CA ARG A 269 -14.20 7.44 -1.45
C ARG A 269 -14.40 7.91 -2.88
N GLU A 270 -15.49 8.62 -3.09
CA GLU A 270 -15.84 9.09 -4.42
C GLU A 270 -14.97 10.28 -4.83
N VAL A 271 -14.27 10.13 -5.95
CA VAL A 271 -13.58 11.23 -6.62
C VAL A 271 -14.64 12.15 -7.23
N PRO A 272 -14.46 13.48 -7.17
CA PRO A 272 -15.38 14.41 -7.83
C PRO A 272 -15.67 14.00 -9.29
N PRO A 273 -16.93 14.06 -9.73
CA PRO A 273 -17.33 13.75 -11.10
C PRO A 273 -16.56 14.59 -12.13
N ALA A 274 -16.38 14.02 -13.32
CA ALA A 274 -15.75 14.68 -14.46
C ALA A 274 -16.59 14.45 -15.71
N ASP A 275 -17.79 15.05 -15.76
CA ASP A 275 -18.81 14.80 -16.79
C ASP A 275 -18.33 15.10 -18.22
N ALA A 276 -17.32 15.97 -18.36
CA ALA A 276 -16.70 16.28 -19.65
C ALA A 276 -15.84 15.12 -20.20
N ASN A 277 -15.45 14.17 -19.34
CA ASN A 277 -14.55 13.05 -19.61
C ASN A 277 -15.35 11.73 -19.56
N PRO A 278 -15.71 11.15 -20.72
CA PRO A 278 -16.46 9.89 -20.81
C PRO A 278 -15.84 8.73 -20.00
N ASP A 279 -14.51 8.64 -20.01
CA ASP A 279 -13.72 7.57 -19.40
C ASP A 279 -13.39 7.80 -17.91
N SER A 280 -13.95 8.84 -17.30
CA SER A 280 -13.57 9.27 -15.96
C SER A 280 -13.83 8.24 -14.85
N VAL A 281 -14.74 7.29 -15.07
CA VAL A 281 -14.99 6.14 -14.20
C VAL A 281 -13.72 5.29 -13.96
N PHE A 282 -12.80 5.27 -14.94
CA PHE A 282 -11.55 4.52 -14.90
C PHE A 282 -10.47 5.28 -14.11
N VAL A 283 -10.75 5.50 -12.83
CA VAL A 283 -9.92 6.28 -11.90
C VAL A 283 -8.49 5.75 -11.75
N GLU A 284 -8.27 4.46 -12.02
CA GLU A 284 -6.96 3.80 -11.96
C GLU A 284 -5.89 4.54 -12.77
N ASP A 285 -6.26 5.13 -13.91
CA ASP A 285 -5.26 5.71 -14.81
C ASP A 285 -4.67 7.04 -14.32
N ALA A 286 -5.34 7.70 -13.37
CA ALA A 286 -4.97 9.04 -12.92
C ALA A 286 -4.00 9.05 -11.73
N VAL A 287 -3.82 7.93 -11.01
CA VAL A 287 -2.95 7.89 -9.82
C VAL A 287 -2.43 6.50 -9.51
N VAL A 288 -1.19 6.42 -9.05
CA VAL A 288 -0.61 5.23 -8.41
C VAL A 288 -0.21 5.60 -6.98
N VAL A 289 -0.60 4.77 -6.01
CA VAL A 289 -0.29 5.03 -4.59
C VAL A 289 0.79 4.05 -4.13
N LEU A 290 1.93 4.59 -3.70
CA LEU A 290 3.11 3.83 -3.26
C LEU A 290 3.32 4.09 -1.76
N GLY A 291 2.80 3.20 -0.93
CA GLY A 291 2.84 3.36 0.53
C GLY A 291 2.13 4.64 1.00
N GLY A 292 2.90 5.66 1.40
CA GLY A 292 2.35 6.95 1.87
C GLY A 292 2.29 8.04 0.80
N THR A 293 2.67 7.75 -0.44
CA THR A 293 2.83 8.74 -1.51
C THR A 293 1.87 8.45 -2.66
N ALA A 294 1.05 9.44 -3.04
CA ALA A 294 0.23 9.39 -4.24
C ALA A 294 0.97 10.02 -5.42
N VAL A 295 1.26 9.22 -6.44
CA VAL A 295 1.85 9.67 -7.70
C VAL A 295 0.71 9.96 -8.67
N VAL A 296 0.33 11.22 -8.77
CA VAL A 296 -0.67 11.72 -9.70
C VAL A 296 -0.09 11.72 -11.12
N LEU A 297 -0.80 11.08 -12.03
CA LEU A 297 -0.30 10.77 -13.37
C LEU A 297 -0.86 11.74 -14.42
N THR A 298 -0.17 11.84 -15.54
CA THR A 298 -0.64 12.55 -16.73
C THR A 298 -0.84 11.53 -17.83
N SER A 299 -2.10 11.37 -18.26
CA SER A 299 -2.43 10.38 -19.29
C SER A 299 -1.80 10.70 -20.65
N GLY A 300 -1.48 9.63 -21.37
CA GLY A 300 -1.11 9.70 -22.78
C GLY A 300 -2.25 10.19 -23.68
N ALA A 301 -3.51 9.94 -23.28
CA ALA A 301 -4.69 10.46 -23.98
C ALA A 301 -5.00 11.89 -23.55
N ASP A 302 -4.98 12.82 -24.51
CA ASP A 302 -5.27 14.24 -24.27
C ASP A 302 -6.66 14.45 -23.64
N SER A 303 -7.66 13.68 -24.08
CA SER A 303 -9.06 13.71 -23.61
C SER A 303 -9.23 13.33 -22.14
N ARG A 304 -8.26 12.64 -21.53
CA ARG A 304 -8.33 12.12 -20.16
C ARG A 304 -7.52 12.92 -19.15
N ARG A 305 -6.74 13.92 -19.60
CA ARG A 305 -5.88 14.71 -18.71
C ARG A 305 -6.64 15.53 -17.68
N ASP A 306 -7.87 15.93 -18.00
CA ASP A 306 -8.73 16.70 -17.08
C ASP A 306 -9.37 15.86 -15.97
N GLU A 307 -9.16 14.54 -15.95
CA GLU A 307 -9.57 13.66 -14.84
C GLU A 307 -8.70 13.85 -13.59
N ARG A 308 -7.46 14.32 -13.78
CA ARG A 308 -6.40 14.45 -12.77
C ARG A 308 -6.76 15.35 -11.57
N PRO A 309 -7.29 16.58 -11.73
CA PRO A 309 -7.44 17.51 -10.62
C PRO A 309 -8.39 17.02 -9.52
N GLY A 310 -9.41 16.24 -9.87
CA GLY A 310 -10.33 15.64 -8.89
C GLY A 310 -9.63 14.61 -8.00
N VAL A 311 -8.81 13.77 -8.62
CA VAL A 311 -8.03 12.73 -7.93
C VAL A 311 -6.98 13.36 -7.02
N GLU A 312 -6.23 14.35 -7.53
CA GLU A 312 -5.20 15.07 -6.79
C GLU A 312 -5.73 15.69 -5.49
N ARG A 313 -6.91 16.32 -5.54
CA ARG A 313 -7.57 16.86 -4.34
C ARG A 313 -7.92 15.77 -3.33
N LEU A 314 -8.58 14.70 -3.78
CA LEU A 314 -9.03 13.65 -2.88
C LEU A 314 -7.86 12.93 -2.20
N VAL A 315 -6.79 12.59 -2.92
CA VAL A 315 -5.62 11.94 -2.31
C VAL A 315 -4.89 12.86 -1.33
N GLY A 316 -4.89 14.17 -1.58
CA GLY A 316 -4.41 15.19 -0.64
C GLY A 316 -5.25 15.26 0.63
N ASP A 317 -6.58 15.22 0.50
CA ASP A 317 -7.52 15.21 1.64
C ASP A 317 -7.40 13.94 2.51
N LEU A 318 -6.97 12.83 1.90
CA LEU A 318 -6.62 11.59 2.62
C LEU A 318 -5.26 11.66 3.33
N GLY A 319 -4.53 12.77 3.19
CA GLY A 319 -3.25 13.01 3.86
C GLY A 319 -2.06 12.27 3.24
N LEU A 320 -2.16 11.87 1.96
CA LEU A 320 -1.04 11.28 1.22
C LEU A 320 -0.06 12.37 0.77
N ASP A 321 1.22 12.02 0.71
CA ASP A 321 2.23 12.89 0.08
C ASP A 321 1.99 12.88 -1.44
N VAL A 322 1.57 14.02 -1.98
CA VAL A 322 1.22 14.12 -3.41
C VAL A 322 2.43 14.53 -4.25
N VAL A 323 2.72 13.73 -5.28
CA VAL A 323 3.74 14.03 -6.31
C VAL A 323 3.09 13.88 -7.67
N SER A 324 3.40 14.77 -8.60
CA SER A 324 2.85 14.70 -9.96
C SER A 324 3.89 14.31 -11.00
N ILE A 325 3.44 13.66 -12.07
CA ILE A 325 4.15 13.51 -13.34
C ILE A 325 3.52 14.49 -14.32
N ASP A 326 4.32 15.41 -14.84
CA ASP A 326 3.88 16.42 -15.79
C ASP A 326 4.45 16.17 -17.20
N LEU A 327 3.82 16.75 -18.22
CA LEU A 327 4.29 16.68 -19.60
C LEU A 327 5.76 17.16 -19.73
N PRO A 328 6.57 16.55 -20.62
CA PRO A 328 6.18 15.59 -21.66
C PRO A 328 6.15 14.12 -21.21
N ALA A 329 6.28 13.84 -19.91
CA ALA A 329 6.16 12.49 -19.38
C ALA A 329 4.68 12.08 -19.30
N THR A 330 4.34 10.91 -19.85
CA THR A 330 2.98 10.36 -19.78
C THR A 330 3.01 8.96 -19.16
N VAL A 331 2.04 8.69 -18.29
CA VAL A 331 1.84 7.40 -17.62
C VAL A 331 0.34 7.24 -17.40
N ASP A 332 -0.21 6.08 -17.78
CA ASP A 332 -1.53 5.64 -17.33
C ASP A 332 -1.33 4.59 -16.22
N GLY A 333 -2.08 4.69 -15.13
CA GLY A 333 -2.02 3.73 -14.03
C GLY A 333 -2.38 2.29 -14.42
N GLY A 334 -3.14 2.08 -15.50
CA GLY A 334 -3.35 0.79 -16.15
C GLY A 334 -2.05 0.08 -16.57
N ASP A 335 -0.99 0.84 -16.87
CA ASP A 335 0.32 0.28 -17.20
C ASP A 335 1.19 -0.06 -15.98
N VAL A 336 0.74 0.29 -14.77
CA VAL A 336 1.53 0.10 -13.55
C VAL A 336 0.96 -1.06 -12.74
N LEU A 337 1.74 -2.15 -12.67
CA LEU A 337 1.46 -3.32 -11.86
C LEU A 337 2.46 -3.40 -10.70
N GLU A 338 1.95 -3.31 -9.49
CA GLU A 338 2.72 -3.47 -8.26
C GLU A 338 2.75 -4.94 -7.81
N VAL A 339 3.94 -5.47 -7.58
CA VAL A 339 4.18 -6.83 -7.08
C VAL A 339 5.25 -6.76 -5.99
N GLY A 340 4.82 -6.77 -4.72
CA GLY A 340 5.72 -6.55 -3.58
C GLY A 340 6.47 -5.23 -3.72
N SER A 341 7.81 -5.27 -3.74
CA SER A 341 8.65 -4.07 -3.93
C SER A 341 9.03 -3.79 -5.39
N THR A 342 8.32 -4.35 -6.36
CA THR A 342 8.60 -4.17 -7.80
C THR A 342 7.39 -3.58 -8.50
N LEU A 343 7.62 -2.51 -9.28
CA LEU A 343 6.66 -1.94 -10.20
C LEU A 343 7.02 -2.38 -11.62
N TYR A 344 6.17 -3.21 -12.21
CA TYR A 344 6.20 -3.48 -13.64
C TYR A 344 5.44 -2.36 -14.34
N VAL A 345 6.08 -1.72 -15.31
CA VAL A 345 5.54 -0.54 -15.98
C VAL A 345 5.52 -0.78 -17.48
N GLY A 346 4.32 -0.83 -18.04
CA GLY A 346 4.07 -0.93 -19.46
C GLY A 346 4.68 0.23 -20.23
N SER A 347 5.41 -0.08 -21.31
CA SER A 347 5.79 0.87 -22.35
C SER A 347 4.77 0.71 -23.48
N SER A 348 3.73 1.53 -23.44
CA SER A 348 2.54 1.44 -24.30
C SER A 348 2.37 2.71 -25.14
N SER A 349 1.23 2.81 -25.85
CA SER A 349 0.81 4.05 -26.51
C SER A 349 0.45 5.16 -25.52
N ARG A 350 0.14 4.81 -24.26
CA ARG A 350 -0.27 5.75 -23.20
C ARG A 350 0.88 6.12 -22.26
N THR A 351 1.78 5.18 -21.99
CA THR A 351 2.91 5.35 -21.07
C THR A 351 4.24 5.41 -21.83
N ASN A 352 4.90 6.56 -21.79
CA ASN A 352 6.12 6.81 -22.57
C ASN A 352 7.41 6.67 -21.76
N ALA A 353 8.56 6.64 -22.46
CA ALA A 353 9.87 6.48 -21.84
C ALA A 353 10.23 7.57 -20.81
N ALA A 354 9.73 8.81 -21.00
CA ALA A 354 9.93 9.89 -20.05
C ALA A 354 9.09 9.67 -18.77
N GLY A 355 7.87 9.15 -18.90
CA GLY A 355 7.01 8.68 -17.82
C GLY A 355 7.65 7.58 -16.99
N ILE A 356 8.11 6.51 -17.64
CA ILE A 356 8.80 5.40 -16.96
C ILE A 356 10.04 5.89 -16.21
N ARG A 357 10.84 6.77 -16.83
CA ARG A 357 12.01 7.36 -16.16
C ARG A 357 11.60 8.17 -14.93
N ARG A 358 10.57 9.01 -15.05
CA ARG A 358 10.09 9.84 -13.95
C ARG A 358 9.53 8.99 -12.81
N LEU A 359 8.78 7.94 -13.13
CA LEU A 359 8.26 7.00 -12.14
C LEU A 359 9.40 6.29 -11.40
N ARG A 360 10.49 5.91 -12.09
CA ARG A 360 11.70 5.35 -11.45
C ARG A 360 12.37 6.32 -10.48
N GLU A 361 12.45 7.61 -10.82
CA GLU A 361 13.01 8.64 -9.95
C GLU A 361 12.19 8.84 -8.66
N ILE A 362 10.86 8.68 -8.75
CA ILE A 362 9.94 8.82 -7.62
C ILE A 362 9.92 7.53 -6.77
N ALA A 363 9.79 6.38 -7.41
CA ALA A 363 9.57 5.08 -6.76
C ALA A 363 10.85 4.52 -6.10
N GLY A 364 12.03 4.78 -6.68
CA GLY A 364 13.31 4.30 -6.14
C GLY A 364 13.59 4.73 -4.69
N PRO A 365 13.48 6.04 -4.36
CA PRO A 365 13.58 6.52 -2.97
C PRO A 365 12.54 5.95 -2.01
N LEU A 366 11.38 5.48 -2.52
CA LEU A 366 10.31 4.84 -1.75
C LEU A 366 10.54 3.33 -1.55
N GLY A 367 11.61 2.76 -2.12
CA GLY A 367 11.98 1.36 -1.95
C GLY A 367 11.50 0.42 -3.06
N TYR A 368 10.95 0.96 -4.15
CA TYR A 368 10.46 0.16 -5.27
C TYR A 368 11.45 0.09 -6.42
N ALA A 369 11.61 -1.08 -7.01
CA ALA A 369 12.31 -1.27 -8.29
C ALA A 369 11.33 -1.07 -9.45
N VAL A 370 11.76 -0.41 -10.53
CA VAL A 370 10.92 -0.19 -11.73
C VAL A 370 11.46 -0.97 -12.92
N VAL A 371 10.67 -1.96 -13.36
CA VAL A 371 10.94 -2.83 -14.52
C VAL A 371 10.03 -2.42 -15.67
N ALA A 372 10.60 -2.03 -16.81
CA ALA A 372 9.81 -1.68 -17.99
C ALA A 372 9.41 -2.95 -18.77
N VAL A 373 8.15 -3.03 -19.20
CA VAL A 373 7.59 -4.16 -19.96
C VAL A 373 7.05 -3.64 -21.29
N PRO A 374 7.48 -4.16 -22.45
CA PRO A 374 6.87 -3.79 -23.74
C PRO A 374 5.38 -4.15 -23.77
N VAL A 375 4.53 -3.24 -24.23
CA VAL A 375 3.09 -3.46 -24.41
C VAL A 375 2.71 -3.06 -25.83
N SER A 376 2.27 -4.04 -26.63
CA SER A 376 1.94 -3.88 -28.05
C SER A 376 0.59 -4.49 -28.44
N SER A 377 0.15 -5.51 -27.71
CA SER A 377 -1.04 -6.29 -28.05
C SER A 377 -2.34 -5.78 -27.40
N THR A 378 -2.23 -4.83 -26.46
CA THR A 378 -3.35 -4.31 -25.65
C THR A 378 -3.16 -2.82 -25.32
N LEU A 379 -4.21 -2.19 -24.79
CA LEU A 379 -4.18 -0.79 -24.37
C LEU A 379 -3.16 -0.53 -23.25
N HIS A 380 -3.19 -1.37 -22.20
CA HIS A 380 -2.31 -1.28 -21.05
C HIS A 380 -1.71 -2.64 -20.66
N LEU A 381 -0.66 -2.61 -19.83
CA LEU A 381 -0.07 -3.81 -19.22
C LEU A 381 -1.10 -4.63 -18.43
N LYS A 382 -1.98 -3.98 -17.65
CA LYS A 382 -2.98 -4.70 -16.83
C LYS A 382 -4.10 -5.36 -17.61
N SER A 383 -4.22 -5.06 -18.91
CA SER A 383 -5.06 -5.82 -19.83
C SER A 383 -4.46 -7.18 -20.19
N GLN A 384 -3.15 -7.37 -20.00
CA GLN A 384 -2.43 -8.63 -20.26
C GLN A 384 -2.19 -9.44 -19.00
N VAL A 385 -1.90 -8.76 -17.90
CA VAL A 385 -1.51 -9.39 -16.63
C VAL A 385 -2.00 -8.65 -15.39
N THR A 386 -2.19 -9.36 -14.29
CA THR A 386 -2.30 -8.77 -12.95
C THR A 386 -1.54 -9.65 -11.96
N ALA A 387 -1.55 -9.30 -10.67
CA ALA A 387 -0.90 -10.10 -9.62
C ALA A 387 -1.89 -10.56 -8.56
N LEU A 388 -1.71 -11.79 -8.10
CA LEU A 388 -2.35 -12.35 -6.92
C LEU A 388 -1.66 -11.86 -5.63
N PRO A 389 -2.32 -11.96 -4.46
CA PRO A 389 -1.74 -11.53 -3.17
C PRO A 389 -0.38 -12.17 -2.85
N ASP A 390 -0.13 -13.40 -3.31
CA ASP A 390 1.13 -14.11 -3.09
C ASP A 390 2.28 -13.64 -4.02
N GLY A 391 1.99 -12.72 -4.93
CA GLY A 391 2.93 -12.20 -5.93
C GLY A 391 3.00 -13.01 -7.23
N THR A 392 2.17 -14.04 -7.39
CA THR A 392 2.03 -14.77 -8.66
C THR A 392 1.36 -13.86 -9.69
N VAL A 393 2.04 -13.61 -10.81
CA VAL A 393 1.44 -12.86 -11.93
C VAL A 393 0.54 -13.81 -12.71
N ILE A 394 -0.68 -13.38 -13.03
CA ILE A 394 -1.61 -14.13 -13.86
C ILE A 394 -1.87 -13.37 -15.15
N GLY A 395 -2.19 -14.07 -16.24
CA GLY A 395 -2.56 -13.43 -17.49
C GLY A 395 -3.04 -14.41 -18.56
N TYR A 396 -3.83 -13.93 -19.50
CA TYR A 396 -4.25 -14.74 -20.65
C TYR A 396 -3.11 -14.78 -21.67
N GLU A 397 -2.32 -15.87 -21.63
CA GLU A 397 -1.05 -16.03 -22.35
C GLU A 397 -1.05 -15.55 -23.81
N PRO A 398 -2.11 -15.76 -24.64
CA PRO A 398 -2.13 -15.25 -26.00
C PRO A 398 -2.08 -13.72 -26.16
N LEU A 399 -2.37 -12.96 -25.10
CA LEU A 399 -2.28 -11.49 -25.08
C LEU A 399 -1.04 -10.98 -24.33
N VAL A 400 -0.26 -11.85 -23.68
CA VAL A 400 0.91 -11.46 -22.89
C VAL A 400 2.13 -11.36 -23.79
N ASP A 401 2.65 -10.14 -23.97
CA ASP A 401 3.78 -9.89 -24.87
C ASP A 401 5.08 -10.56 -24.36
N GLU A 402 5.39 -10.48 -23.06
CA GLU A 402 6.64 -11.01 -22.49
C GLU A 402 6.48 -11.60 -21.09
N ALA A 403 5.87 -12.80 -20.99
CA ALA A 403 5.64 -13.48 -19.70
C ALA A 403 6.94 -13.79 -18.92
N ARG A 404 8.09 -13.87 -19.59
CA ARG A 404 9.40 -14.21 -18.98
C ARG A 404 9.96 -13.12 -18.07
N LEU A 405 9.41 -11.91 -18.13
CA LEU A 405 9.81 -10.81 -17.24
C LEU A 405 9.26 -10.97 -15.81
N PHE A 406 8.28 -11.87 -15.62
CA PHE A 406 7.69 -12.18 -14.33
C PHE A 406 8.34 -13.42 -13.70
N PRO A 407 8.82 -13.35 -12.45
CA PRO A 407 9.43 -14.49 -11.76
C PRO A 407 8.48 -15.70 -11.59
N SER A 408 7.19 -15.42 -11.41
CA SER A 408 6.11 -16.40 -11.31
C SER A 408 4.99 -15.94 -12.24
N PHE A 409 4.60 -16.80 -13.18
CA PHE A 409 3.53 -16.53 -14.12
C PHE A 409 2.59 -17.75 -14.22
N LEU A 410 1.28 -17.51 -14.13
CA LEU A 410 0.24 -18.51 -14.31
C LEU A 410 -0.73 -18.06 -15.43
N ALA A 411 -0.81 -18.87 -16.48
CA ALA A 411 -1.76 -18.63 -17.56
C ALA A 411 -3.20 -18.86 -17.08
N VAL A 412 -4.11 -17.93 -17.37
CA VAL A 412 -5.55 -18.10 -17.15
C VAL A 412 -6.25 -18.51 -18.45
N PRO A 413 -7.38 -19.24 -18.38
CA PRO A 413 -8.06 -19.76 -19.57
C PRO A 413 -8.88 -18.72 -20.35
N GLU A 414 -9.12 -17.54 -19.78
CA GLU A 414 -10.05 -16.53 -20.31
C GLU A 414 -9.46 -15.12 -20.22
N ALA A 415 -9.57 -14.36 -21.31
CA ALA A 415 -9.06 -12.98 -21.38
C ALA A 415 -9.71 -12.05 -20.34
N ALA A 416 -11.03 -12.16 -20.13
CA ALA A 416 -11.74 -11.41 -19.07
C ALA A 416 -11.29 -11.80 -17.65
N GLY A 417 -10.62 -12.95 -17.50
CA GLY A 417 -10.08 -13.44 -16.24
C GLY A 417 -8.69 -12.88 -15.91
N THR A 418 -8.08 -12.11 -16.81
CA THR A 418 -6.74 -11.53 -16.61
C THR A 418 -6.72 -10.51 -15.48
N ALA A 419 -7.81 -9.75 -15.29
CA ALA A 419 -7.88 -8.68 -14.31
C ALA A 419 -8.56 -9.16 -13.03
N VAL A 420 -7.83 -9.12 -11.91
CA VAL A 420 -8.34 -9.41 -10.57
C VAL A 420 -8.05 -8.24 -9.64
N VAL A 421 -8.94 -8.02 -8.67
CA VAL A 421 -8.73 -7.12 -7.54
C VAL A 421 -8.60 -7.96 -6.27
N ALA A 422 -7.46 -7.86 -5.58
CA ALA A 422 -7.32 -8.44 -4.24
C ALA A 422 -8.13 -7.62 -3.23
N LEU A 423 -9.16 -8.25 -2.64
CA LEU A 423 -9.97 -7.64 -1.58
C LEU A 423 -9.31 -7.83 -0.20
N ASP A 424 -8.62 -8.95 -0.03
CA ASP A 424 -7.70 -9.27 1.06
C ASP A 424 -6.71 -10.37 0.60
N GLU A 425 -5.99 -10.99 1.53
CA GLU A 425 -4.99 -12.05 1.26
C GLU A 425 -5.56 -13.33 0.64
N HIS A 426 -6.87 -13.56 0.75
CA HIS A 426 -7.54 -14.79 0.37
C HIS A 426 -8.73 -14.58 -0.56
N THR A 427 -9.25 -13.36 -0.65
CA THR A 427 -10.45 -13.03 -1.42
C THR A 427 -10.12 -12.18 -2.64
N LEU A 428 -10.56 -12.63 -3.81
CA LEU A 428 -10.36 -11.98 -5.10
C LEU A 428 -11.70 -11.54 -5.69
N LEU A 429 -11.75 -10.34 -6.26
CA LEU A 429 -12.85 -9.87 -7.09
C LEU A 429 -12.47 -10.01 -8.57
N LEU A 430 -13.35 -10.62 -9.35
CA LEU A 430 -13.16 -10.94 -10.77
C LEU A 430 -14.43 -10.57 -11.58
N SER A 431 -14.27 -10.33 -12.89
CA SER A 431 -15.42 -10.21 -13.79
C SER A 431 -16.24 -11.50 -13.86
N ALA A 432 -17.57 -11.37 -13.86
CA ALA A 432 -18.50 -12.49 -14.08
C ALA A 432 -18.35 -13.12 -15.47
N ALA A 433 -17.71 -12.45 -16.43
CA ALA A 433 -17.44 -12.96 -17.77
C ALA A 433 -16.34 -14.05 -17.81
N ALA A 434 -15.68 -14.35 -16.70
CA ALA A 434 -14.56 -15.31 -16.63
C ALA A 434 -14.79 -16.48 -15.64
N PRO A 435 -15.83 -17.32 -15.84
CA PRO A 435 -16.16 -18.40 -14.90
C PRO A 435 -15.09 -19.48 -14.79
N ARG A 436 -14.37 -19.82 -15.86
CA ARG A 436 -13.30 -20.85 -15.82
C ARG A 436 -12.08 -20.33 -15.10
N THR A 437 -11.77 -19.03 -15.24
CA THR A 437 -10.72 -18.41 -14.43
C THR A 437 -11.12 -18.35 -12.95
N ALA A 438 -12.39 -18.05 -12.64
CA ALA A 438 -12.89 -18.09 -11.27
C ALA A 438 -12.70 -19.49 -10.63
N ASP A 439 -13.04 -20.55 -11.37
CA ASP A 439 -12.90 -21.93 -10.88
C ASP A 439 -11.43 -22.33 -10.73
N LEU A 440 -10.55 -21.90 -11.63
CA LEU A 440 -9.10 -22.07 -11.48
C LEU A 440 -8.61 -21.43 -10.18
N LEU A 441 -8.93 -20.15 -9.94
CA LEU A 441 -8.49 -19.43 -8.74
C LEU A 441 -9.06 -20.05 -7.45
N ARG A 442 -10.33 -20.51 -7.46
CA ARG A 442 -10.90 -21.28 -6.34
C ARG A 442 -10.14 -22.58 -6.08
N SER A 443 -9.73 -23.29 -7.14
CA SER A 443 -8.96 -24.53 -7.00
C SER A 443 -7.57 -24.32 -6.39
N LEU A 444 -7.04 -23.09 -6.47
CA LEU A 444 -5.79 -22.67 -5.84
C LEU A 444 -5.97 -22.22 -4.38
N GLY A 445 -7.21 -22.19 -3.87
CA GLY A 445 -7.52 -21.89 -2.48
C GLY A 445 -8.01 -20.46 -2.21
N TYR A 446 -8.26 -19.66 -3.25
CA TYR A 446 -8.85 -18.33 -3.09
C TYR A 446 -10.38 -18.38 -2.97
N GLU A 447 -10.94 -17.46 -2.20
CA GLU A 447 -12.34 -17.08 -2.31
C GLU A 447 -12.49 -16.12 -3.51
N VAL A 448 -13.48 -16.35 -4.38
CA VAL A 448 -13.65 -15.55 -5.60
C VAL A 448 -15.06 -14.98 -5.66
N VAL A 449 -15.13 -13.66 -5.57
CA VAL A 449 -16.31 -12.81 -5.75
C VAL A 449 -16.36 -12.39 -7.22
N THR A 450 -17.49 -12.63 -7.88
CA THR A 450 -17.69 -12.24 -9.28
C THR A 450 -18.65 -11.07 -9.37
N VAL A 451 -18.29 -10.04 -10.14
CA VAL A 451 -19.14 -8.88 -10.41
C VAL A 451 -19.33 -8.75 -11.91
N ASP A 452 -20.55 -8.51 -12.35
CA ASP A 452 -20.83 -8.19 -13.75
C ASP A 452 -20.45 -6.74 -14.03
N ILE A 453 -19.59 -6.54 -15.02
CA ILE A 453 -19.11 -5.24 -15.50
C ILE A 453 -19.17 -5.16 -17.03
N SER A 454 -20.08 -5.91 -17.66
CA SER A 454 -20.14 -6.07 -19.12
C SER A 454 -20.21 -4.76 -19.90
N GLU A 455 -20.83 -3.71 -19.35
CA GLU A 455 -20.90 -2.40 -20.01
C GLU A 455 -19.56 -1.68 -20.03
N PHE A 456 -18.72 -1.89 -19.01
CA PHE A 456 -17.36 -1.35 -18.95
C PHE A 456 -16.39 -2.15 -19.84
N GLU A 457 -16.60 -3.47 -19.98
CA GLU A 457 -15.80 -4.32 -20.87
C GLU A 457 -15.96 -3.94 -22.35
N LYS A 458 -17.12 -3.41 -22.75
CA LYS A 458 -17.34 -2.83 -24.09
C LYS A 458 -16.45 -1.62 -24.37
N LEU A 459 -15.87 -1.01 -23.34
CA LEU A 459 -15.01 0.16 -23.37
C LEU A 459 -13.55 -0.18 -23.01
N GLU A 460 -13.14 -1.45 -23.18
CA GLU A 460 -11.80 -1.94 -22.81
C GLU A 460 -11.48 -1.85 -21.31
N GLY A 461 -12.48 -1.56 -20.48
CA GLY A 461 -12.37 -1.50 -19.03
C GLY A 461 -12.39 -2.90 -18.39
N CYS A 462 -11.80 -3.01 -17.20
CA CYS A 462 -11.84 -4.21 -16.37
C CYS A 462 -11.97 -3.86 -14.89
N VAL A 463 -12.07 -4.87 -14.02
CA VAL A 463 -12.32 -4.67 -12.58
C VAL A 463 -11.25 -3.85 -11.86
N THR A 464 -10.01 -3.80 -12.35
CA THR A 464 -8.95 -2.98 -11.73
C THR A 464 -9.13 -1.50 -12.05
N CYS A 465 -9.65 -1.17 -13.25
CA CYS A 465 -9.78 0.19 -13.75
C CYS A 465 -10.73 1.04 -12.91
N LEU A 466 -11.76 0.41 -12.33
CA LEU A 466 -12.86 1.06 -11.61
C LEU A 466 -12.49 1.54 -10.20
N SER A 467 -11.31 1.20 -9.69
CA SER A 467 -10.86 1.68 -8.37
C SER A 467 -9.35 1.87 -8.23
N VAL A 468 -8.96 2.75 -7.30
CA VAL A 468 -7.59 2.82 -6.75
C VAL A 468 -7.64 2.43 -5.29
N ARG A 469 -6.82 1.47 -4.91
CA ARG A 469 -6.84 0.85 -3.58
C ARG A 469 -5.69 1.37 -2.72
N ILE A 470 -6.01 1.80 -1.50
CA ILE A 470 -5.08 2.38 -0.52
C ILE A 470 -5.29 1.64 0.79
N GLY A 471 -4.36 0.78 1.21
CA GLY A 471 -4.53 -0.08 2.39
C GLY A 471 -3.21 -0.51 2.99
#